data_AF-A0A6V8NQV6-F1
#
_entry.id   AF-A0A6V8NQV6-F1
#
_cell.length_a   1.000
_cell.length_b   1.000
_cell.length_c   1.000
_cell.angle_alpha   90.00
_cell.angle_beta   90.00
_cell.angle_gamma   90.00
#
_symmetry.space_group_name_H-M   'P 1'
#
loop_
_entity.id
_entity.type
_entity.pdbx_description
1 polymer ?
#
loop_
_entity_poly.entity_id
_entity_poly.type
_entity_poly.pdbx_seq_one_letter_code
_entity_poly.pdbx_strand_id
1 'polypeptide(L)'
;MPPGFGQYLRGLRQRRNLSQRQLGRLAGVSAAYISEVERGVRGVPSPKILEKLARPLRVEYNELMRQAGYLKIEQELPTFAPKVAERYIDVTDIPEGTIKAIEQIVEEIRKERRARQEKRDLQEE
;
A
#
# COMPACT_ATOMS: atom_id res chain seq x y z
N MET A 1 0.66 12.49 -8.23
CA MET A 1 1.82 11.76 -7.64
C MET A 1 1.84 12.09 -6.16
N PRO A 2 2.03 11.11 -5.26
CA PRO A 2 2.16 11.41 -3.83
C PRO A 2 3.26 12.45 -3.59
N PRO A 3 3.03 13.43 -2.70
CA PRO A 3 4.06 14.39 -2.34
C PRO A 3 5.34 13.67 -1.88
N GLY A 4 6.50 14.12 -2.36
CA GLY A 4 7.79 13.55 -1.96
C GLY A 4 8.25 12.28 -2.69
N PHE A 5 7.40 11.62 -3.49
CA PHE A 5 7.80 10.39 -4.20
C PHE A 5 9.03 10.59 -5.11
N GLY A 6 9.07 11.67 -5.89
CA GLY A 6 10.21 11.97 -6.76
C GLY A 6 11.53 12.16 -5.99
N GLN A 7 11.47 12.83 -4.84
CA GLN A 7 12.62 13.02 -3.95
C GLN A 7 13.05 11.71 -3.30
N TYR A 8 12.09 10.88 -2.88
CA TYR A 8 12.33 9.53 -2.37
C TYR A 8 13.07 8.66 -3.41
N LEU A 9 12.59 8.65 -4.65
CA LEU A 9 13.22 7.91 -5.75
C LEU A 9 14.64 8.40 -6.03
N ARG A 10 14.85 9.72 -6.03
CA ARG A 10 16.18 10.34 -6.16
C ARG A 10 17.12 9.91 -5.05
N GLY A 11 16.63 9.89 -3.80
CA GLY A 11 17.40 9.46 -2.64
C GLY A 11 17.82 8.00 -2.75
N LEU A 12 16.92 7.11 -3.17
CA LEU A 12 17.25 5.71 -3.44
C LEU A 12 18.34 5.57 -4.51
N ARG A 13 18.20 6.29 -5.62
CA ARG A 13 19.18 6.25 -6.71
C ARG A 13 20.56 6.70 -6.24
N GLN A 14 20.63 7.79 -5.48
CA GLN A 14 21.87 8.33 -4.93
C GLN A 14 22.51 7.40 -3.92
N ARG A 15 21.73 6.75 -3.03
CA ARG A 15 22.24 5.71 -2.12
C ARG A 15 22.88 4.53 -2.84
N ARG A 16 22.52 4.32 -4.12
CA ARG A 16 23.11 3.29 -4.98
C ARG A 16 24.20 3.78 -5.89
N ASN A 17 24.62 5.04 -5.74
CA ASN A 17 25.63 5.69 -6.57
C ASN A 17 25.33 5.56 -8.08
N LEU A 18 24.05 5.56 -8.44
CA LEU A 18 23.60 5.48 -9.83
C LEU A 18 23.35 6.89 -10.37
N SER A 19 23.85 7.18 -11.56
CA SER A 19 23.37 8.31 -12.37
C SER A 19 21.97 8.03 -12.91
N GLN A 20 21.23 9.08 -13.31
CA GLN A 20 19.93 8.92 -13.98
C GLN A 20 20.03 8.07 -15.25
N ARG A 21 21.13 8.20 -16.01
CA ARG A 21 21.43 7.37 -17.19
C ARG A 21 21.63 5.90 -16.84
N GLN A 22 22.35 5.60 -15.75
CA GLN A 22 22.55 4.22 -15.30
C GLN A 22 21.24 3.60 -14.82
N LEU A 23 20.46 4.31 -13.99
CA LEU A 23 19.16 3.81 -13.53
C LEU A 23 18.20 3.58 -14.70
N GLY A 24 18.13 4.53 -15.65
CA GLY A 24 17.31 4.40 -16.84
C GLY A 24 17.66 3.16 -17.65
N ARG A 25 18.95 2.93 -17.92
CA ARG A 25 19.42 1.72 -18.63
C ARG A 25 19.02 0.43 -17.90
N LEU A 26 19.24 0.37 -16.58
CA LEU A 26 18.93 -0.83 -15.78
C LEU A 26 17.42 -1.11 -15.71
N ALA A 27 16.60 -0.06 -15.67
CA ALA A 27 15.15 -0.17 -15.61
C ALA A 27 14.46 -0.19 -16.99
N GLY A 28 15.23 -0.11 -18.08
CA GLY A 28 14.71 -0.08 -19.45
C GLY A 28 13.84 1.15 -19.76
N VAL A 29 14.20 2.32 -19.22
CA VAL A 29 13.54 3.62 -19.46
C VAL A 29 14.57 4.70 -19.79
N SER A 30 14.14 5.84 -20.34
CA SER A 30 15.05 6.92 -20.69
C SER A 30 15.57 7.66 -19.43
N ALA A 31 16.78 8.23 -19.52
CA ALA A 31 17.30 9.07 -18.45
C ALA A 31 16.44 10.33 -18.21
N ALA A 32 15.84 10.87 -19.28
CA ALA A 32 14.89 11.98 -19.22
C ALA A 32 13.67 11.60 -18.38
N TYR A 33 13.10 10.41 -18.59
CA TYR A 33 11.98 9.91 -17.80
C TYR A 33 12.33 9.84 -16.30
N ILE A 34 13.50 9.30 -15.95
CA ILE A 34 13.97 9.28 -14.55
C ILE A 34 14.04 10.71 -13.98
N SER A 35 14.63 11.65 -14.74
CA SER A 35 14.75 13.05 -14.31
C SER A 35 13.39 13.74 -14.11
N GLU A 36 12.42 13.50 -14.99
CA GLU A 36 11.08 14.05 -14.86
C GLU A 36 10.32 13.47 -13.66
N VAL A 37 10.46 12.18 -13.39
CA VAL A 37 9.86 11.53 -12.21
C VAL A 37 10.49 12.07 -10.92
N GLU A 38 11.82 12.17 -10.86
CA GLU A 38 12.53 12.68 -9.67
C GLU A 38 12.18 14.14 -9.33
N ARG A 39 11.88 14.95 -10.35
CA ARG A 39 11.42 16.34 -10.17
C ARG A 39 9.93 16.47 -9.93
N GLY A 40 9.17 15.37 -10.04
CA GLY A 40 7.70 15.39 -9.93
C GLY A 40 6.98 16.03 -11.13
N VAL A 41 7.69 16.25 -12.24
CA VAL A 41 7.10 16.75 -13.49
C VAL A 41 6.31 15.64 -14.19
N ARG A 42 6.80 14.40 -14.11
CA ARG A 42 6.07 13.23 -14.57
C ARG A 42 5.13 12.73 -13.49
N GLY A 43 4.00 12.16 -13.89
CA GLY A 43 3.14 11.38 -13.00
C GLY A 43 3.84 10.14 -12.43
N VAL A 44 3.13 9.44 -11.53
CA VAL A 44 3.63 8.22 -10.89
C VAL A 44 3.99 7.18 -11.97
N PRO A 45 5.16 6.53 -11.91
CA PRO A 45 5.48 5.41 -12.79
C PRO A 45 4.46 4.29 -12.65
N SER A 46 4.12 3.62 -13.76
CA SER A 46 3.18 2.50 -13.71
C SER A 46 3.74 1.34 -12.85
N PRO A 47 2.89 0.43 -12.35
CA PRO A 47 3.33 -0.73 -11.57
C PRO A 47 4.43 -1.54 -12.25
N LYS A 48 4.33 -1.74 -13.58
CA LYS A 48 5.35 -2.42 -14.40
C LYS A 48 6.69 -1.68 -14.45
N ILE A 49 6.68 -0.34 -14.44
CA ILE A 49 7.91 0.45 -14.40
C ILE A 49 8.49 0.44 -12.97
N LEU A 50 7.66 0.50 -11.94
CA LEU A 50 8.11 0.40 -10.55
C LEU A 50 8.79 -0.93 -10.27
N GLU A 51 8.28 -2.04 -10.81
CA GLU A 51 8.91 -3.36 -10.73
C GLU A 51 10.32 -3.36 -11.35
N LYS A 52 10.47 -2.77 -12.53
CA LYS A 52 11.77 -2.62 -13.21
C LYS A 52 12.74 -1.70 -12.45
N LEU A 53 12.23 -0.72 -11.70
CA LEU A 53 13.03 0.18 -10.87
C LEU A 53 13.44 -0.46 -9.54
N ALA A 54 12.62 -1.37 -8.98
CA ALA A 54 12.84 -2.00 -7.68
C ALA A 54 14.18 -2.72 -7.59
N ARG A 55 14.49 -3.56 -8.60
CA ARG A 55 15.72 -4.35 -8.65
C ARG A 55 17.01 -3.50 -8.65
N PRO A 56 17.23 -2.53 -9.56
CA PRO A 56 18.43 -1.69 -9.54
C PRO A 56 18.52 -0.79 -8.31
N LEU A 57 17.37 -0.39 -7.75
CA LEU A 57 17.30 0.35 -6.49
C LEU A 57 17.38 -0.55 -5.25
N ARG A 58 17.52 -1.88 -5.39
CA ARG A 58 17.38 -2.95 -4.37
C ARG A 58 16.44 -2.54 -3.23
N VAL A 59 15.21 -2.22 -3.60
CA VAL A 59 14.09 -2.04 -2.69
C VAL A 59 13.02 -3.02 -3.07
N GLU A 60 12.23 -3.45 -2.08
CA GLU A 60 11.08 -4.29 -2.34
C GLU A 60 10.10 -3.58 -3.27
N TYR A 61 9.56 -4.32 -4.23
CA TYR A 61 8.57 -3.78 -5.18
C TYR A 61 7.36 -3.19 -4.45
N ASN A 62 6.88 -3.89 -3.42
CA ASN A 62 5.76 -3.44 -2.59
C ASN A 62 6.07 -2.13 -1.85
N GLU A 63 7.32 -1.89 -1.47
CA GLU A 63 7.71 -0.61 -0.86
C GLU A 63 7.61 0.53 -1.87
N LEU A 64 8.10 0.35 -3.10
CA LEU A 64 7.92 1.35 -4.15
C LEU A 64 6.45 1.59 -4.49
N MET A 65 5.64 0.53 -4.53
CA MET A 65 4.20 0.61 -4.77
C MET A 65 3.47 1.38 -3.65
N ARG A 66 3.86 1.17 -2.38
CA ARG A 66 3.35 1.95 -1.24
C ARG A 66 3.69 3.42 -1.35
N GLN A 67 4.97 3.73 -1.56
CA GLN A 67 5.45 5.12 -1.69
C GLN A 67 4.85 5.83 -2.91
N ALA A 68 4.55 5.07 -3.98
CA ALA A 68 3.84 5.53 -5.16
C ALA A 68 2.33 5.72 -4.97
N GLY A 69 1.77 5.29 -3.83
CA GLY A 69 0.36 5.40 -3.48
C GLY A 69 -0.53 4.33 -4.10
N TYR A 70 0.04 3.27 -4.69
CA TYR A 70 -0.72 2.15 -5.24
C TYR A 70 -1.19 1.18 -4.15
N LEU A 71 -0.37 0.98 -3.13
CA LEU A 71 -0.74 0.20 -1.95
C LEU A 71 -1.05 1.18 -0.83
N LYS A 72 -2.32 1.27 -0.46
CA LYS A 72 -2.65 1.83 0.86
C LYS A 72 -2.07 0.86 1.88
N ILE A 73 -1.47 1.38 2.94
CA ILE A 73 -1.30 0.59 4.15
C ILE A 73 -2.74 0.18 4.48
N GLU A 74 -3.08 -1.08 4.24
CA GLU A 74 -4.15 -1.71 5.00
C GLU A 74 -3.76 -1.38 6.43
N GLN A 75 -4.48 -0.42 7.03
CA GLN A 75 -4.39 -0.12 8.45
C GLN A 75 -4.17 -1.46 9.10
N GLU A 76 -3.01 -1.63 9.74
CA GLU A 76 -2.54 -2.89 10.32
C GLU A 76 -3.73 -3.81 10.49
N LEU A 77 -3.85 -4.88 9.69
CA LEU A 77 -4.89 -5.89 9.93
C LEU A 77 -4.91 -6.04 11.44
N PRO A 78 -5.97 -5.58 12.14
CA PRO A 78 -5.86 -5.23 13.54
C PRO A 78 -5.32 -6.46 14.20
N THR A 79 -4.15 -6.36 14.85
CA THR A 79 -3.43 -7.52 15.42
C THR A 79 -4.49 -8.45 15.95
N PHE A 80 -4.77 -9.54 15.22
CA PHE A 80 -5.95 -10.34 15.53
C PHE A 80 -5.74 -10.72 16.97
N ALA A 81 -6.71 -10.39 17.86
CA ALA A 81 -6.59 -10.74 19.27
C ALA A 81 -6.12 -12.20 19.30
N PRO A 82 -5.10 -12.59 20.07
CA PRO A 82 -4.40 -13.87 19.90
C PRO A 82 -5.34 -15.08 19.73
N LYS A 83 -6.51 -15.04 20.39
CA LYS A 83 -7.59 -16.03 20.30
C LYS A 83 -8.28 -16.17 18.93
N VAL A 84 -8.29 -15.12 18.11
CA VAL A 84 -8.85 -15.11 16.75
C VAL A 84 -7.82 -15.67 15.75
N ALA A 85 -6.53 -15.38 15.96
CA ALA A 85 -5.44 -15.90 15.13
C ALA A 85 -5.36 -17.44 15.21
N GLU A 86 -5.57 -18.02 16.39
CA GLU A 86 -5.64 -19.49 16.60
C GLU A 86 -6.80 -20.17 15.86
N ARG A 87 -7.79 -19.41 15.36
CA ARG A 87 -9.00 -19.93 14.72
C ARG A 87 -9.00 -19.78 13.20
N TYR A 88 -7.87 -19.41 12.60
CA TYR A 88 -7.74 -19.29 11.15
C TYR A 88 -8.02 -20.65 10.48
N ILE A 89 -9.04 -20.69 9.63
CA ILE A 89 -9.31 -21.78 8.69
C ILE A 89 -8.73 -21.34 7.35
N ASP A 90 -8.09 -22.26 6.62
CA ASP A 90 -7.64 -21.98 5.25
C ASP A 90 -8.85 -21.54 4.41
N VAL A 91 -8.82 -20.29 3.95
CA VAL A 91 -10.00 -19.61 3.38
C VAL A 91 -10.26 -20.01 1.94
N THR A 92 -9.42 -20.86 1.35
CA THR A 92 -9.54 -21.29 -0.05
C THR A 92 -10.80 -22.11 -0.33
N ASP A 93 -11.37 -22.79 0.68
CA ASP A 93 -12.51 -23.71 0.53
C ASP A 93 -13.72 -23.36 1.42
N ILE A 94 -13.87 -22.09 1.81
CA ILE A 94 -15.03 -21.66 2.60
C ILE A 94 -16.28 -21.56 1.70
N PRO A 95 -17.39 -22.26 2.03
CA PRO A 95 -18.63 -22.13 1.27
C PRO A 95 -19.13 -20.69 1.22
N GLU A 96 -19.65 -20.25 0.07
CA GLU A 96 -20.18 -18.88 -0.10
C GLU A 96 -21.24 -18.50 0.95
N GLY A 97 -22.06 -19.46 1.37
CA GLY A 97 -23.05 -19.24 2.43
C GLY A 97 -22.42 -18.87 3.77
N THR A 98 -21.26 -19.43 4.08
CA THR A 98 -20.50 -19.11 5.30
C THR A 98 -19.89 -17.71 5.22
N ILE A 99 -19.39 -17.30 4.05
CA ILE A 99 -18.90 -15.93 3.83
C ILE A 99 -20.02 -14.92 4.06
N LYS A 100 -21.20 -15.15 3.46
CA LYS A 100 -22.37 -14.27 3.66
C LYS A 100 -22.80 -14.17 5.11
N ALA A 101 -22.76 -15.27 5.86
CA ALA A 101 -23.07 -15.25 7.30
C ALA A 101 -22.06 -14.42 8.09
N ILE A 102 -20.77 -14.53 7.79
CA ILE A 102 -19.71 -13.72 8.42
C ILE A 102 -19.91 -12.24 8.10
N GLU A 103 -20.21 -11.90 6.84
CA GLU A 103 -20.48 -10.52 6.42
C GLU A 103 -21.64 -9.90 7.21
N GLN A 104 -22.72 -10.64 7.42
CA GLN A 104 -23.87 -10.19 8.22
C GLN A 104 -23.47 -9.88 9.66
N ILE A 105 -22.72 -10.79 10.30
CA ILE A 105 -22.24 -10.62 11.68
C ILE A 105 -21.35 -9.37 11.79
N VAL A 106 -20.45 -9.16 10.82
CA VAL A 106 -19.58 -7.98 10.79
C VAL A 106 -20.39 -6.69 10.68
N GLU A 107 -21.42 -6.65 9.84
CA GLU A 107 -22.29 -5.49 9.69
C GLU A 107 -23.12 -5.20 10.95
N GLU A 108 -23.61 -6.23 11.63
CA GLU A 108 -24.28 -6.08 12.92
C GLU A 108 -23.36 -5.45 13.98
N ILE A 109 -22.13 -5.97 14.12
CA ILE A 109 -21.13 -5.41 15.04
C ILE A 109 -20.84 -3.94 14.70
N ARG A 110 -20.72 -3.60 13.41
CA ARG A 110 -20.50 -2.22 12.96
C ARG A 110 -21.67 -1.29 13.31
N LYS A 111 -22.92 -1.77 13.17
CA LYS A 111 -24.11 -1.00 13.53
C LYS A 111 -24.19 -0.77 15.04
N GLU A 112 -23.97 -1.81 15.83
CA GLU A 112 -23.98 -1.70 17.30
C GLU A 112 -22.93 -0.70 17.80
N ARG A 113 -21.71 -0.73 17.25
CA ARG A 113 -20.65 0.22 17.63
C ARG A 113 -21.02 1.66 17.29
N ARG A 114 -21.60 1.91 16.11
CA ARG A 114 -22.08 3.25 15.71
C ARG A 114 -23.16 3.77 16.65
N ALA A 115 -24.18 2.95 16.92
CA ALA A 115 -25.27 3.32 17.83
C ALA A 115 -24.78 3.57 19.28
N ARG A 116 -23.76 2.82 19.74
CA ARG A 116 -23.13 3.06 21.05
C ARG A 116 -22.33 4.36 21.09
N GLN A 117 -21.65 4.71 19.99
CA GLN A 117 -20.89 5.95 19.89
C GLN A 117 -21.83 7.17 19.85
N GLU A 118 -22.86 7.14 19.00
CA GLU A 118 -23.86 8.21 18.91
C GLU A 118 -24.57 8.47 20.25
N LYS A 119 -24.88 7.40 21.00
CA LYS A 119 -25.45 7.52 22.36
C LYS A 119 -24.49 8.12 23.38
N ARG A 120 -23.17 7.92 23.21
CA ARG A 120 -22.15 8.54 24.07
C ARG A 120 -22.02 10.02 23.74
N ASP A 121 -21.92 10.34 22.46
CA ASP A 121 -21.75 11.73 22.00
C ASP A 121 -22.96 12.61 22.41
N LEU A 122 -24.19 12.06 22.36
CA LEU A 122 -25.42 12.73 22.82
C LEU A 122 -25.55 12.85 24.35
N GLN A 123 -24.77 12.11 25.14
CA GLN A 123 -24.74 12.21 26.60
C GLN A 123 -23.66 13.18 27.09
N GLU A 124 -22.77 13.63 26.20
CA GLU A 124 -21.66 14.55 26.48
C GLU A 124 -21.94 15.99 26.01
N GLU A 125 -23.09 16.25 25.37
CA GLU A 125 -23.68 17.58 25.06
C GLU A 125 -24.75 17.99 26.09
#